data_AF-F8JEQ4-F1
#
_entry.id   AF-F8JEQ4-F1
#
_cell.length_a   1.000
_cell.length_b   1.000
_cell.length_c   1.000
_cell.angle_alpha   90.00
_cell.angle_beta   90.00
_cell.angle_gamma   90.00
#
_symmetry.space_group_name_H-M   'P 1'
#
loop_
_entity.id
_entity.type
_entity.pdbx_description
1 polymer ?
#
loop_
_entity_poly.entity_id
_entity_poly.type
_entity_poly.pdbx_seq_one_letter_code
_entity_poly.pdbx_strand_id
1 'polypeptide(L)'
;MTRVSVNRTLARLYWLLGLVLLLLLASKFANDIPGIPPFVISAANNFYDFMRDMSLLIATGGVAYISNIYQKRSNFVESLEEEWRNIVRTKSVLLSTCEKPYLATDDYLAAYYKVSETIDTMRIVYRNAGETEGLVGLYPFAPLHDMRRALQTLDPRVANDITKEKKALVRDAILQAFYALRETFLEELDLEEPQHPLLVAGSRRLKTPGAAVSARVMEEHQRKKLGREPSPRPDIDTFLAKLRDQEETGGEGRATPSR
;
A
#
# COMPACT_ATOMS: atom_id res chain seq x y z
N MET A 1 1.81 9.84 -13.40
CA MET A 1 0.62 9.25 -14.07
C MET A 1 -0.23 8.60 -12.99
N THR A 2 -1.44 9.10 -12.75
CA THR A 2 -2.42 8.48 -11.84
C THR A 2 -3.00 7.21 -12.47
N ARG A 3 -3.49 6.20 -11.72
CA ARG A 3 -4.13 4.99 -12.30
C ARG A 3 -5.28 5.36 -13.22
N VAL A 4 -6.03 6.43 -12.93
CA VAL A 4 -7.07 6.95 -13.82
C VAL A 4 -6.50 7.31 -15.20
N SER A 5 -5.31 7.93 -15.25
CA SER A 5 -4.64 8.22 -16.52
C SER A 5 -4.12 6.96 -17.22
N VAL A 6 -3.69 5.95 -16.48
CA VAL A 6 -3.23 4.65 -17.01
C VAL A 6 -4.40 3.85 -17.59
N ASN A 7 -5.51 3.71 -16.84
CA ASN A 7 -6.72 3.04 -17.30
C ASN A 7 -7.34 3.75 -18.50
N ARG A 8 -7.32 5.09 -18.53
CA ARG A 8 -7.78 5.86 -19.71
C ARG A 8 -6.87 5.63 -20.92
N THR A 9 -5.56 5.51 -20.71
CA THR A 9 -4.59 5.22 -21.78
C THR A 9 -4.76 3.80 -22.31
N LEU A 10 -4.93 2.81 -21.42
CA LEU A 10 -5.24 1.42 -21.76
C LEU A 10 -6.55 1.29 -22.53
N ALA A 11 -7.61 1.95 -22.07
CA ALA A 11 -8.90 1.94 -22.76
C ALA A 11 -8.79 2.49 -24.19
N ARG A 12 -8.05 3.59 -24.39
CA ARG A 12 -7.76 4.13 -25.73
C ARG A 12 -6.94 3.15 -26.57
N LEU A 13 -5.97 2.47 -25.96
CA LEU A 13 -5.10 1.53 -26.64
C LEU A 13 -5.87 0.26 -27.07
N TYR A 14 -6.75 -0.27 -26.20
CA TYR A 14 -7.66 -1.37 -26.54
C TYR A 14 -8.66 -0.97 -27.63
N TRP A 15 -9.18 0.26 -27.58
CA TRP A 15 -10.09 0.76 -28.61
C TRP A 15 -9.38 0.90 -29.96
N LEU A 16 -8.17 1.45 -29.97
CA LEU A 16 -7.34 1.57 -31.18
C LEU A 16 -6.97 0.18 -31.73
N LEU A 17 -6.58 -0.76 -30.85
CA LEU A 17 -6.32 -2.15 -31.23
C LEU A 17 -7.57 -2.80 -31.84
N GLY A 18 -8.74 -2.62 -31.22
CA GLY A 18 -10.01 -3.12 -31.72
C GLY A 18 -10.35 -2.55 -33.11
N LEU A 19 -10.12 -1.26 -33.31
CA LEU A 19 -10.33 -0.58 -34.59
C LEU A 19 -9.37 -1.10 -35.67
N VAL A 20 -8.09 -1.28 -35.33
CA VAL A 20 -7.09 -1.86 -36.25
C VAL A 20 -7.45 -3.30 -36.62
N LEU A 21 -7.87 -4.12 -35.66
CA LEU A 21 -8.32 -5.50 -35.91
C LEU A 21 -9.56 -5.53 -36.81
N LEU A 22 -10.50 -4.61 -36.62
CA LEU A 22 -11.69 -4.48 -37.46
C LEU A 22 -11.31 -4.06 -38.89
N LEU A 23 -10.39 -3.11 -39.05
CA LEU A 23 -9.86 -2.72 -40.36
C LEU A 23 -9.11 -3.86 -41.06
N LEU A 24 -8.35 -4.67 -40.32
CA LEU A 24 -7.68 -5.86 -40.87
C LEU A 24 -8.69 -6.93 -41.29
N LEU A 25 -9.75 -7.12 -40.51
CA LEU A 25 -10.85 -8.01 -40.85
C LEU A 25 -11.55 -7.53 -42.14
N ALA A 26 -11.90 -6.24 -42.21
CA ALA A 26 -12.52 -5.64 -43.38
C ALA A 26 -11.62 -5.70 -44.63
N SER A 27 -10.31 -5.47 -44.46
CA SER A 27 -9.33 -5.58 -45.56
C SER A 27 -9.25 -6.99 -46.12
N LYS A 28 -9.31 -8.02 -45.25
CA LYS A 28 -9.30 -9.42 -45.66
C LYS A 28 -10.53 -9.80 -46.51
N PHE A 29 -11.70 -9.25 -46.20
CA PHE A 29 -12.95 -9.50 -46.93
C PHE A 29 -13.22 -8.50 -48.06
N ALA A 30 -12.30 -7.56 -48.33
CA ALA A 30 -12.50 -6.52 -49.35
C ALA A 30 -12.68 -7.08 -50.77
N ASN A 31 -12.14 -8.27 -51.05
CA ASN A 31 -12.30 -8.95 -52.33
C ASN A 31 -13.71 -9.54 -52.55
N ASP A 32 -14.45 -9.79 -51.46
CA ASP A 32 -15.77 -10.45 -51.50
C ASP A 32 -16.93 -9.45 -51.52
N ILE A 33 -16.64 -8.14 -51.43
CA ILE A 33 -17.66 -7.08 -51.41
C ILE A 33 -17.87 -6.53 -52.83
N PRO A 34 -19.04 -6.76 -53.45
CA PRO A 34 -19.33 -6.23 -54.79
C PRO A 34 -19.48 -4.71 -54.77
N GLY A 35 -18.80 -4.01 -55.68
CA GLY A 35 -18.94 -2.56 -55.89
C GLY A 35 -17.80 -1.67 -55.35
N ILE A 36 -16.74 -2.25 -54.76
CA ILE A 36 -15.57 -1.48 -54.31
C ILE A 36 -14.60 -1.22 -55.48
N PRO A 37 -14.08 0.01 -55.65
CA PRO A 37 -13.09 0.30 -56.68
C PRO A 37 -11.79 -0.51 -56.55
N PRO A 38 -11.18 -0.97 -57.66
CA PRO A 38 -9.97 -1.80 -57.64
C PRO A 38 -8.78 -1.19 -56.89
N PHE A 39 -8.65 0.14 -56.91
CA PHE A 39 -7.57 0.85 -56.22
C PHE A 39 -7.70 0.73 -54.68
N VAL A 40 -8.93 0.68 -54.16
CA VAL A 40 -9.19 0.55 -52.72
C VAL A 40 -8.86 -0.87 -52.25
N ILE A 41 -9.19 -1.87 -53.06
CA ILE A 41 -8.89 -3.28 -52.78
C ILE A 41 -7.37 -3.51 -52.73
N SER A 42 -6.62 -2.96 -53.69
CA SER A 42 -5.15 -3.06 -53.70
C SER A 42 -4.52 -2.37 -52.49
N ALA A 43 -5.00 -1.17 -52.12
CA ALA A 43 -4.51 -0.46 -50.94
C ALA A 43 -4.80 -1.24 -49.64
N ALA A 44 -5.99 -1.83 -49.51
CA ALA A 44 -6.38 -2.63 -48.35
C ALA A 44 -5.54 -3.90 -48.19
N ASN A 45 -5.28 -4.63 -49.28
CA ASN A 45 -4.43 -5.82 -49.26
C ASN A 45 -2.97 -5.48 -48.91
N ASN A 46 -2.41 -4.40 -49.50
CA ASN A 46 -1.05 -3.94 -49.16
C ASN A 46 -0.92 -3.54 -47.69
N PHE A 47 -1.94 -2.87 -47.13
CA PHE A 47 -1.97 -2.51 -45.71
C PHE A 47 -2.09 -3.76 -44.82
N TYR A 48 -2.91 -4.73 -45.21
CA TYR A 48 -3.04 -6.01 -44.50
C TYR A 48 -1.71 -6.76 -44.47
N ASP A 49 -1.03 -6.92 -45.62
CA ASP A 49 0.25 -7.62 -45.71
C ASP A 49 1.33 -6.89 -44.88
N PHE A 50 1.43 -5.56 -44.98
CA PHE A 50 2.34 -4.77 -44.16
C PHE A 50 2.09 -4.97 -42.66
N MET A 51 0.82 -4.88 -42.22
CA MET A 51 0.45 -5.06 -40.82
C MET A 51 0.66 -6.50 -40.35
N ARG A 52 0.42 -7.51 -41.19
CA ARG A 52 0.71 -8.92 -40.89
C ARG A 52 2.20 -9.12 -40.68
N ASP A 53 3.01 -8.60 -41.59
CA ASP A 53 4.46 -8.81 -41.57
C ASP A 53 5.12 -8.04 -40.41
N MET A 54 4.59 -6.87 -40.06
CA MET A 54 5.03 -6.08 -38.90
C MET A 54 4.34 -6.45 -37.58
N SER A 55 3.33 -7.33 -37.59
CA SER A 55 2.49 -7.62 -36.42
C SER A 55 3.31 -8.10 -35.23
N LEU A 56 4.29 -8.97 -35.47
CA LEU A 56 5.17 -9.49 -34.42
C LEU A 56 6.03 -8.38 -33.81
N LEU A 57 6.57 -7.49 -34.63
CA LEU A 57 7.39 -6.37 -34.18
C LEU A 57 6.56 -5.36 -33.38
N ILE A 58 5.35 -5.04 -33.87
CA ILE A 58 4.41 -4.14 -33.19
C ILE A 58 3.96 -4.75 -31.85
N ALA A 59 3.60 -6.04 -31.84
CA ALA A 59 3.21 -6.73 -30.61
C ALA A 59 4.36 -6.75 -29.60
N THR A 60 5.57 -7.08 -30.04
CA THR A 60 6.76 -7.14 -29.17
C THR A 60 7.12 -5.76 -28.63
N GLY A 61 7.17 -4.73 -29.49
CA GLY A 61 7.46 -3.36 -29.08
C GLY A 61 6.37 -2.77 -28.17
N GLY A 62 5.10 -3.05 -28.47
CA GLY A 62 3.96 -2.63 -27.68
C GLY A 62 3.97 -3.26 -26.28
N VAL A 63 4.18 -4.57 -26.18
CA VAL A 63 4.31 -5.27 -24.89
C VAL A 63 5.51 -4.73 -24.11
N ALA A 64 6.67 -4.55 -24.76
CA ALA A 64 7.85 -4.00 -24.10
C ALA A 64 7.61 -2.59 -23.53
N TYR A 65 6.97 -1.72 -24.29
CA TYR A 65 6.64 -0.36 -23.86
C TYR A 65 5.65 -0.34 -22.68
N ILE A 66 4.57 -1.13 -22.78
CA ILE A 66 3.56 -1.25 -21.73
C ILE A 66 4.19 -1.82 -20.46
N SER A 67 4.96 -2.90 -20.58
CA SER A 67 5.69 -3.50 -19.44
C SER A 67 6.64 -2.50 -18.79
N ASN A 68 7.37 -1.70 -19.55
CA ASN A 68 8.26 -0.66 -19.02
C ASN A 68 7.47 0.41 -18.23
N ILE A 69 6.31 0.86 -18.73
CA ILE A 69 5.46 1.81 -18.00
C ILE A 69 4.95 1.20 -16.70
N TYR A 70 4.42 -0.03 -16.76
CA TYR A 70 3.93 -0.73 -15.57
C TYR A 70 5.02 -0.92 -14.53
N GLN A 71 6.22 -1.34 -14.97
CA GLN A 71 7.37 -1.53 -14.08
C GLN A 71 7.78 -0.21 -13.41
N LYS A 72 7.89 0.88 -14.18
CA LYS A 72 8.19 2.21 -13.62
C LYS A 72 7.14 2.67 -12.62
N ARG A 73 5.84 2.46 -12.90
CA ARG A 73 4.77 2.82 -11.97
C ARG A 73 4.78 1.94 -10.72
N SER A 74 5.01 0.64 -10.86
CA SER A 74 5.11 -0.30 -9.74
C SER A 74 6.21 0.13 -8.78
N ASN A 75 7.43 0.36 -9.30
CA ASN A 75 8.56 0.79 -8.48
C ASN A 75 8.31 2.15 -7.80
N PHE A 76 7.64 3.07 -8.50
CA PHE A 76 7.27 4.37 -7.94
C PHE A 76 6.26 4.24 -6.79
N VAL A 77 5.22 3.42 -6.96
CA VAL A 77 4.23 3.17 -5.89
C VAL A 77 4.87 2.47 -4.71
N GLU A 78 5.74 1.49 -4.94
CA GLU A 78 6.50 0.81 -3.88
C GLU A 78 7.36 1.79 -3.07
N SER A 79 8.06 2.71 -3.74
CA SER A 79 8.83 3.77 -3.09
C SER A 79 7.93 4.72 -2.28
N LEU A 80 6.75 5.10 -2.79
CA LEU A 80 5.78 5.90 -2.04
C LEU A 80 5.24 5.18 -0.81
N GLU A 81 4.99 3.87 -0.89
CA GLU A 81 4.54 3.09 0.24
C GLU A 81 5.62 3.00 1.33
N GLU A 82 6.88 2.88 0.93
CA GLU A 82 8.01 2.93 1.86
C GLU A 82 8.09 4.28 2.57
N GLU A 83 7.99 5.37 1.82
CA GLU A 83 7.98 6.71 2.39
C GLU A 83 6.78 6.94 3.31
N TRP A 84 5.60 6.43 2.95
CA TRP A 84 4.45 6.48 3.83
C TRP A 84 4.70 5.73 5.15
N ARG A 85 5.28 4.52 5.09
CA ARG A 85 5.67 3.77 6.30
C ARG A 85 6.67 4.56 7.14
N ASN A 86 7.64 5.23 6.51
CA ASN A 86 8.62 6.07 7.18
C ASN A 86 7.95 7.27 7.87
N ILE A 87 7.05 7.99 7.19
CA ILE A 87 6.27 9.09 7.76
C ILE A 87 5.43 8.61 8.96
N VAL A 88 4.76 7.46 8.85
CA VAL A 88 3.96 6.89 9.95
C VAL A 88 4.83 6.55 11.16
N ARG A 89 6.02 5.96 10.94
CA ARG A 89 7.00 5.68 12.00
C ARG A 89 7.49 6.96 12.65
N THR A 90 7.83 7.97 11.85
CA THR A 90 8.27 9.29 12.33
C THR A 90 7.19 9.92 13.20
N LYS A 91 5.94 9.95 12.75
CA LYS A 91 4.81 10.41 13.57
C LYS A 91 4.77 9.67 14.91
N SER A 92 4.85 8.34 14.93
CA SER A 92 4.82 7.57 16.18
C SER A 92 5.97 7.92 17.13
N VAL A 93 7.18 8.17 16.62
CA VAL A 93 8.32 8.65 17.42
C VAL A 93 8.06 10.05 17.98
N LEU A 94 7.54 10.97 17.17
CA LEU A 94 7.23 12.32 17.62
C LEU A 94 6.17 12.32 18.73
N LEU A 95 5.13 11.51 18.59
CA LEU A 95 4.07 11.37 19.60
C LEU A 95 4.61 10.75 20.89
N SER A 96 5.41 9.69 20.80
CA SER A 96 5.99 9.06 22.00
C SER A 96 6.90 10.01 22.76
N THR A 97 7.68 10.84 22.05
CA THR A 97 8.49 11.92 22.65
C THR A 97 7.61 12.93 23.40
N CYS A 98 6.43 13.26 22.89
CA CYS A 98 5.49 14.16 23.58
C CYS A 98 4.83 13.50 24.81
N GLU A 99 4.66 12.19 24.83
CA GLU A 99 4.03 11.46 25.94
C GLU A 99 4.99 11.16 27.10
N LYS A 100 6.30 11.18 26.86
CA LYS A 100 7.30 10.92 27.91
C LYS A 100 7.14 11.92 29.07
N PRO A 101 7.08 11.44 30.34
CA PRO A 101 6.98 12.32 31.51
C PRO A 101 8.10 13.36 31.56
N TYR A 102 9.34 12.89 31.32
CA TYR A 102 10.54 13.71 31.23
C TYR A 102 11.06 13.69 29.80
N LEU A 103 11.43 14.85 29.26
CA LEU A 103 11.97 14.97 27.92
C LEU A 103 13.50 15.04 28.00
N ALA A 104 14.16 13.91 27.78
CA ALA A 104 15.62 13.88 27.68
C ALA A 104 16.07 14.54 26.36
N THR A 105 17.23 15.21 26.39
CA THR A 105 17.83 15.83 25.20
C THR A 105 18.06 14.80 24.09
N ASP A 106 18.53 13.61 24.42
CA ASP A 106 18.78 12.54 23.44
C ASP A 106 17.49 12.06 22.76
N ASP A 107 16.39 11.95 23.52
CA ASP A 107 15.07 11.59 22.99
C ASP A 107 14.54 12.66 22.03
N TYR A 108 14.71 13.93 22.39
CA TYR A 108 14.35 15.05 21.52
C TYR A 108 15.19 15.04 20.24
N LEU A 109 16.52 14.88 20.34
CA LEU A 109 17.42 14.89 19.19
C LEU A 109 17.13 13.71 18.25
N ALA A 110 16.89 12.52 18.79
CA ALA A 110 16.51 11.36 17.99
C ALA A 110 15.21 11.60 17.20
N ALA A 111 14.20 12.17 17.86
CA ALA A 111 12.93 12.53 17.23
C ALA A 111 13.12 13.63 16.17
N TYR A 112 13.94 14.64 16.47
CA TYR A 112 14.25 15.75 15.57
C TYR A 112 15.00 15.30 14.31
N TYR A 113 16.01 14.45 14.46
CA TYR A 113 16.73 13.87 13.33
C TYR A 113 15.83 12.96 12.50
N LYS A 114 14.95 12.19 13.14
CA LYS A 114 14.02 11.31 12.41
C LYS A 114 13.07 12.09 11.50
N VAL A 115 12.51 13.21 11.99
CA VAL A 115 11.65 14.05 11.14
C VAL A 115 12.45 14.79 10.07
N SER A 116 13.69 15.21 10.34
CA SER A 116 14.55 15.82 9.33
C SER A 116 14.90 14.84 8.22
N GLU A 117 15.33 13.63 8.58
CA GLU A 117 15.59 12.54 7.64
C GLU A 117 14.37 12.27 6.76
N THR A 118 13.18 12.17 7.36
CA THR A 118 11.93 11.95 6.60
C THR A 118 11.66 13.07 5.58
N ILE A 119 11.93 14.33 5.93
CA ILE A 119 11.78 15.46 5.01
C ILE A 119 12.77 15.34 3.85
N ASP A 120 14.01 14.95 4.13
CA ASP A 120 15.06 14.85 3.12
C ASP A 120 14.86 13.65 2.20
N THR A 121 14.42 12.50 2.72
CA THR A 121 14.08 11.32 1.89
C THR A 121 12.92 11.62 0.95
N MET A 122 11.92 12.39 1.39
CA MET A 122 10.82 12.81 0.53
C MET A 122 11.25 13.66 -0.68
N ARG A 123 12.40 14.36 -0.60
CA ARG A 123 12.97 15.10 -1.73
C ARG A 123 13.54 14.19 -2.82
N ILE A 124 13.78 12.92 -2.51
CA ILE A 124 14.22 11.92 -3.50
C ILE A 124 13.04 11.52 -4.39
N VAL A 125 11.83 11.48 -3.84
CA VAL A 125 10.63 11.03 -4.55
C VAL A 125 9.97 12.16 -5.32
N TYR A 126 9.90 13.37 -4.74
CA TYR A 126 9.24 14.52 -5.37
C TYR A 126 10.17 15.72 -5.52
N ARG A 127 10.09 16.34 -6.71
CA ARG A 127 10.62 17.67 -6.98
C ARG A 127 9.75 18.73 -6.29
N ASN A 128 10.33 19.90 -6.03
CA ASN A 128 9.55 21.03 -5.54
C ASN A 128 8.48 21.46 -6.57
N ALA A 129 7.30 21.82 -6.06
CA ALA A 129 6.21 22.34 -6.87
C ALA A 129 6.58 23.73 -7.39
N GLY A 130 6.48 23.93 -8.70
CA GLY A 130 6.84 25.20 -9.36
C GLY A 130 8.34 25.46 -9.45
N GLU A 131 9.18 24.42 -9.33
CA GLU A 131 10.62 24.55 -9.55
C GLU A 131 10.94 24.84 -11.03
N THR A 132 11.76 25.86 -11.28
CA THR A 132 12.22 26.29 -12.61
C THR A 132 13.75 26.40 -12.63
N GLU A 133 14.35 26.83 -13.74
CA GLU A 133 15.81 27.03 -13.80
C GLU A 133 16.32 28.11 -12.83
N GLY A 134 15.48 29.11 -12.49
CA GLY A 134 15.85 30.21 -11.59
C GLY A 134 15.16 30.19 -10.22
N LEU A 135 14.15 29.33 -10.00
CA LEU A 135 13.37 29.30 -8.77
C LEU A 135 13.35 27.90 -8.17
N VAL A 136 13.65 27.81 -6.87
CA VAL A 136 13.71 26.56 -6.10
C VAL A 136 12.32 25.91 -5.92
N GLY A 137 11.23 26.66 -6.12
CA GLY A 137 9.87 26.15 -5.93
C GLY A 137 9.47 25.93 -4.46
N LEU A 138 8.29 25.37 -4.25
CA LEU A 138 7.72 25.07 -2.94
C LEU A 138 7.83 23.58 -2.62
N TYR A 139 8.16 23.24 -1.37
CA TYR A 139 8.19 21.86 -0.93
C TYR A 139 6.76 21.27 -0.93
N PRO A 140 6.50 20.14 -1.63
CA PRO A 140 5.15 19.65 -1.90
C PRO A 140 4.41 19.17 -0.65
N PHE A 141 5.12 18.82 0.44
CA PHE A 141 4.52 18.28 1.66
C PHE A 141 4.88 19.11 2.90
N ALA A 142 4.62 20.41 2.82
CA ALA A 142 4.89 21.38 3.90
C ALA A 142 4.46 20.94 5.32
N PRO A 143 3.37 20.16 5.53
CA PRO A 143 3.02 19.70 6.87
C PRO A 143 4.12 18.87 7.59
N LEU A 144 5.03 18.20 6.87
CA LEU A 144 6.20 17.56 7.50
C LEU A 144 7.12 18.58 8.18
N HIS A 145 7.30 19.75 7.56
CA HIS A 145 8.02 20.85 8.18
C HIS A 145 7.26 21.42 9.38
N ASP A 146 5.92 21.44 9.35
CA ASP A 146 5.12 21.90 10.47
C ASP A 146 5.24 20.95 11.68
N MET A 147 5.25 19.64 11.46
CA MET A 147 5.55 18.66 12.51
C MET A 147 6.92 18.92 13.15
N ARG A 148 7.95 19.20 12.33
CA ARG A 148 9.28 19.55 12.83
C ARG A 148 9.28 20.86 13.62
N ARG A 149 8.63 21.90 13.11
CA ARG A 149 8.52 23.21 13.78
C ARG A 149 7.81 23.09 15.12
N ALA A 150 6.73 22.31 15.19
CA ALA A 150 6.02 22.03 16.44
C ALA A 150 6.95 21.36 17.45
N LEU A 151 7.69 20.31 17.04
CA LEU A 151 8.65 19.63 17.90
C LEU A 151 9.75 20.57 18.41
N GLN A 152 10.28 21.46 17.57
CA GLN A 152 11.34 22.41 17.94
C GLN A 152 10.96 23.30 19.13
N THR A 153 9.67 23.56 19.35
CA THR A 153 9.22 24.34 20.52
C THR A 153 9.43 23.61 21.85
N LEU A 154 9.68 22.30 21.80
CA LEU A 154 10.00 21.45 22.95
C LEU A 154 11.52 21.23 23.12
N ASP A 155 12.40 21.94 22.40
CA ASP A 155 13.84 21.74 22.55
C ASP A 155 14.29 21.98 24.01
N PRO A 156 14.74 20.95 24.75
CA PRO A 156 15.07 21.09 26.17
C PRO A 156 16.36 21.90 26.41
N ARG A 157 17.11 22.22 25.35
CA ARG A 157 18.31 23.06 25.42
C ARG A 157 17.97 24.55 25.37
N VAL A 158 16.77 24.89 24.92
CA VAL A 158 16.30 26.28 24.73
C VAL A 158 15.11 26.59 25.62
N ALA A 159 14.19 25.65 25.79
CA ALA A 159 13.00 25.80 26.60
C ALA A 159 13.27 25.38 28.05
N ASN A 160 13.17 26.33 28.98
CA ASN A 160 13.40 26.08 30.41
C ASN A 160 12.14 25.56 31.15
N ASP A 161 10.94 25.66 30.55
CA ASP A 161 9.69 25.20 31.14
C ASP A 161 8.87 24.42 30.09
N ILE A 162 9.02 23.10 30.11
CA ILE A 162 8.27 22.18 29.26
C ILE A 162 7.15 21.57 30.11
N THR A 163 6.01 22.28 30.12
CA THR A 163 4.80 21.83 30.80
C THR A 163 4.11 20.68 30.07
N LYS A 164 3.25 19.95 30.77
CA LYS A 164 2.44 18.87 30.20
C LYS A 164 1.46 19.40 29.15
N GLU A 165 0.92 20.59 29.38
CA GLU A 165 -0.01 21.29 28.49
C GLU A 165 0.67 21.65 27.18
N LYS A 166 1.92 22.13 27.24
CA LYS A 166 2.72 22.44 26.03
C LYS A 166 3.01 21.16 25.23
N LYS A 167 3.37 20.07 25.89
CA LYS A 167 3.55 18.77 25.23
C LYS A 167 2.27 18.29 24.55
N ALA A 168 1.12 18.43 25.21
CA ALA A 168 -0.18 18.09 24.64
C ALA A 168 -0.50 18.95 23.40
N LEU A 169 -0.29 20.27 23.47
CA LEU A 169 -0.49 21.17 22.33
C LEU A 169 0.40 20.80 21.14
N VAL A 170 1.67 20.51 21.38
CA VAL A 170 2.61 20.10 20.31
C VAL A 170 2.21 18.75 19.72
N ARG A 171 1.81 17.79 20.54
CA ARG A 171 1.28 16.50 20.09
C ARG A 171 0.07 16.70 19.17
N ASP A 172 -0.88 17.53 19.57
CA ASP A 172 -2.11 17.76 18.82
C ASP A 172 -1.82 18.52 17.51
N ALA A 173 -0.87 19.47 17.51
CA ALA A 173 -0.38 20.12 16.30
C ALA A 173 0.31 19.16 15.32
N ILE A 174 1.13 18.23 15.84
CA ILE A 174 1.75 17.16 15.04
C ILE A 174 0.68 16.26 14.42
N LEU A 175 -0.35 15.88 15.18
CA LEU A 175 -1.47 15.08 14.66
C LEU A 175 -2.23 15.82 13.56
N GLN A 176 -2.54 17.09 13.77
CA GLN A 176 -3.22 17.91 12.77
C GLN A 176 -2.41 18.00 11.46
N ALA A 177 -1.11 18.28 11.55
CA ALA A 177 -0.23 18.33 10.40
C ALA A 177 -0.13 16.96 9.69
N PHE A 178 -0.04 15.87 10.46
CA PHE A 178 -0.04 14.51 9.91
C PHE A 178 -1.35 14.18 9.19
N TYR A 179 -2.52 14.59 9.71
CA TYR A 179 -3.79 14.34 9.05
C TYR A 179 -3.95 15.13 7.75
N ALA A 180 -3.54 16.40 7.74
CA ALA A 180 -3.51 17.21 6.51
C ALA A 180 -2.59 16.58 5.44
N LEU A 181 -1.42 16.08 5.86
CA LEU A 181 -0.53 15.33 4.98
C LEU A 181 -1.19 14.04 4.48
N ARG A 182 -1.82 13.28 5.36
CA ARG A 182 -2.45 12.00 5.03
C ARG A 182 -3.51 12.16 3.94
N GLU A 183 -4.38 13.15 4.05
CA GLU A 183 -5.48 13.35 3.09
C GLU A 183 -4.96 13.51 1.67
N THR A 184 -3.92 14.32 1.48
CA THR A 184 -3.34 14.59 0.16
C THR A 184 -2.37 13.50 -0.29
N PHE A 185 -1.53 12.98 0.59
CA PHE A 185 -0.54 11.97 0.24
C PHE A 185 -1.17 10.62 -0.13
N LEU A 186 -2.29 10.23 0.50
CA LEU A 186 -2.96 8.97 0.17
C LEU A 186 -3.57 8.98 -1.24
N GLU A 187 -3.90 10.15 -1.80
CA GLU A 187 -4.34 10.27 -3.20
C GLU A 187 -3.24 9.85 -4.18
N GLU A 188 -1.97 10.07 -3.83
CA GLU A 188 -0.82 9.69 -4.67
C GLU A 188 -0.56 8.18 -4.68
N LEU A 189 -0.86 7.50 -3.56
CA LEU A 189 -0.74 6.05 -3.40
C LEU A 189 -1.80 5.26 -4.18
N ASP A 190 -2.90 5.91 -4.59
CA ASP A 190 -3.93 5.29 -5.43
C ASP A 190 -4.54 4.02 -4.80
N LEU A 191 -4.91 4.13 -3.52
CA LEU A 191 -5.39 3.01 -2.72
C LEU A 191 -6.77 2.52 -3.20
N GLU A 192 -6.96 1.20 -3.28
CA GLU A 192 -8.27 0.60 -3.56
C GLU A 192 -9.10 0.43 -2.28
N GLU A 193 -10.42 0.45 -2.44
CA GLU A 193 -11.31 0.09 -1.35
C GLU A 193 -11.16 -1.40 -1.02
N PRO A 194 -11.05 -1.78 0.27
CA PRO A 194 -11.01 -3.18 0.66
C PRO A 194 -12.28 -3.94 0.20
N GLN A 195 -12.11 -5.14 -0.36
CA GLN A 195 -13.25 -5.98 -0.80
C GLN A 195 -14.11 -6.50 0.36
N HIS A 196 -13.54 -6.59 1.56
CA HIS A 196 -14.20 -7.11 2.76
C HIS A 196 -13.98 -6.16 3.95
N PRO A 197 -14.57 -4.96 3.94
CA PRO A 197 -14.31 -3.96 4.96
C PRO A 197 -15.08 -4.27 6.26
N LEU A 198 -14.43 -4.08 7.41
CA LEU A 198 -15.07 -4.08 8.73
C LEU A 198 -15.36 -2.63 9.15
N LEU A 199 -16.57 -2.16 8.84
CA LEU A 199 -16.94 -0.74 8.98
C LEU A 199 -17.51 -0.37 10.36
N VAL A 200 -17.93 -1.36 11.16
CA VAL A 200 -18.57 -1.13 12.46
C VAL A 200 -17.52 -1.03 13.56
N ALA A 201 -17.47 0.11 14.25
CA ALA A 201 -16.64 0.28 15.44
C ALA A 201 -17.02 -0.75 16.53
N GLY A 202 -16.02 -1.33 17.19
CA GLY A 202 -16.26 -2.41 18.16
C GLY A 202 -16.69 -3.73 17.54
N SER A 203 -16.37 -3.98 16.27
CA SER A 203 -16.63 -5.26 15.59
C SER A 203 -16.13 -6.45 16.42
N ARG A 204 -16.92 -7.53 16.48
CA ARG A 204 -16.61 -8.74 17.25
C ARG A 204 -16.33 -9.93 16.35
N ARG A 205 -15.56 -10.90 16.85
CA ARG A 205 -15.39 -12.20 16.19
C ARG A 205 -16.76 -12.87 16.04
N LEU A 206 -17.18 -13.12 14.79
CA LEU A 206 -18.46 -13.80 14.51
C LEU A 206 -18.36 -15.33 14.69
N LYS A 207 -17.17 -15.90 14.48
CA LYS A 207 -16.93 -17.34 14.63
C LYS A 207 -16.75 -17.69 16.10
N THR A 208 -17.49 -18.67 16.60
CA THR A 208 -17.20 -19.28 17.89
C THR A 208 -15.90 -20.09 17.82
N PRO A 209 -15.13 -20.18 18.92
CA PRO A 209 -14.04 -21.15 19.03
C PRO A 209 -14.59 -22.57 18.86
N GLY A 210 -13.89 -23.39 18.08
CA GLY A 210 -14.30 -24.76 17.80
C GLY A 210 -13.82 -25.24 16.44
N ALA A 211 -14.05 -26.51 16.17
CA ALA A 211 -13.73 -27.17 14.91
C ALA A 211 -14.98 -27.88 14.40
N ALA A 212 -15.10 -28.02 13.08
CA ALA A 212 -16.14 -28.84 12.47
C ALA A 212 -16.03 -30.28 12.98
N VAL A 213 -17.16 -31.00 13.03
CA VAL A 213 -17.20 -32.38 13.53
C VAL A 213 -16.22 -33.29 12.77
N SER A 214 -16.10 -33.13 11.45
CA SER A 214 -15.14 -33.87 10.63
C SER A 214 -13.69 -33.66 11.06
N ALA A 215 -13.32 -32.43 11.41
CA ALA A 215 -11.99 -32.11 11.90
C ALA A 215 -11.75 -32.70 13.30
N ARG A 216 -12.76 -32.70 14.19
CA ARG A 216 -12.69 -33.36 15.50
C ARG A 216 -12.50 -34.88 15.37
N VAL A 217 -13.22 -35.51 14.45
CA VAL A 217 -13.09 -36.95 14.17
C VAL A 217 -11.69 -37.26 13.62
N MET A 218 -11.17 -36.41 12.72
CA MET A 218 -9.81 -36.56 12.19
C MET A 218 -8.75 -36.38 13.27
N GLU A 219 -8.89 -35.38 14.15
CA GLU A 219 -8.01 -35.16 15.30
C GLU A 219 -8.01 -36.39 16.22
N GLU A 220 -9.18 -36.94 16.53
CA GLU A 220 -9.30 -38.14 17.37
C GLU A 220 -8.64 -39.36 16.71
N HIS A 221 -8.82 -39.53 15.40
CA HIS A 221 -8.16 -40.60 14.66
C HIS A 221 -6.62 -40.46 14.70
N GLN A 222 -6.10 -39.25 14.51
CA GLN A 222 -4.67 -38.95 14.62
C GLN A 222 -4.15 -39.21 16.04
N ARG A 223 -4.89 -38.79 17.07
CA ARG A 223 -4.56 -39.03 18.48
C ARG A 223 -4.49 -40.52 18.79
N LYS A 224 -5.45 -41.31 18.31
CA LYS A 224 -5.45 -42.78 18.44
C LYS A 224 -4.27 -43.43 17.72
N LYS A 225 -3.88 -42.90 16.55
CA LYS A 225 -2.72 -43.41 15.80
C LYS A 225 -1.41 -43.12 16.53
N LEU A 226 -1.22 -41.88 16.98
CA LEU A 226 -0.01 -41.46 17.70
C LEU A 226 0.12 -42.15 19.06
N GLY A 227 -0.98 -42.36 19.78
CA GLY A 227 -0.97 -43.08 21.07
C GLY A 227 -0.66 -44.58 20.99
N ARG A 228 -0.53 -45.17 19.79
CA ARG A 228 -0.12 -46.58 19.62
C ARG A 228 1.38 -46.78 19.79
N GLU A 229 2.18 -45.74 19.57
CA GLU A 229 3.63 -45.81 19.69
C GLU A 229 4.08 -44.93 20.86
N PRO A 230 4.99 -45.42 21.72
CA PRO A 230 5.54 -44.60 22.79
C PRO A 230 6.33 -43.43 22.19
N SER A 231 6.00 -42.22 22.63
CA SER A 231 6.74 -41.03 22.24
C SER A 231 8.20 -41.15 22.66
N PRO A 232 9.18 -40.87 21.79
CA PRO A 232 10.59 -40.83 22.15
C PRO A 232 10.90 -39.84 23.28
N ARG A 233 10.03 -38.84 23.49
CA ARG A 233 10.18 -37.77 24.48
C ARG A 233 8.84 -37.45 25.17
N PRO A 234 8.41 -38.29 26.14
CA PRO A 234 7.14 -38.12 26.83
C PRO A 234 7.09 -36.85 27.72
N ASP A 235 8.25 -36.31 28.07
CA ASP A 235 8.41 -35.04 28.79
C ASP A 235 7.87 -33.85 27.98
N ILE A 236 8.12 -33.82 26.67
CA ILE A 236 7.61 -32.78 25.76
C ILE A 236 6.09 -32.87 25.65
N ASP A 237 5.55 -34.07 25.45
CA ASP A 237 4.10 -34.26 25.30
C ASP A 237 3.35 -33.85 26.57
N THR A 238 3.91 -34.18 27.74
CA THR A 238 3.35 -33.76 29.04
C THR A 238 3.39 -32.24 29.20
N PHE A 239 4.48 -31.59 28.81
CA PHE A 239 4.61 -30.14 28.84
C PHE A 239 3.61 -29.44 27.90
N LEU A 240 3.47 -29.92 26.66
CA LEU A 240 2.54 -29.36 25.69
C LEU A 240 1.07 -29.60 26.06
N ALA A 241 0.75 -30.77 26.64
CA ALA A 241 -0.58 -31.05 27.19
C ALA A 241 -0.95 -30.05 28.29
N LYS A 242 -0.01 -29.79 29.21
CA LYS A 242 -0.20 -28.80 30.28
C LYS A 242 -0.44 -27.38 29.74
N LEU A 243 0.30 -26.96 28.70
CA LEU A 243 0.09 -25.66 28.06
C LEU A 243 -1.29 -25.57 27.40
N ARG A 244 -1.75 -26.64 26.73
CA ARG A 244 -3.08 -26.70 26.13
C ARG A 244 -4.20 -26.59 27.17
N ASP A 245 -4.09 -27.33 28.27
CA ASP A 245 -5.08 -27.27 29.35
C ASP A 245 -5.16 -25.87 29.96
N GLN A 246 -4.02 -25.16 30.05
CA GLN A 246 -3.96 -23.75 30.48
C GLN A 246 -4.61 -22.79 29.48
N GLU A 247 -4.45 -23.02 28.18
CA GLU A 247 -5.12 -22.22 27.13
C GLU A 247 -6.64 -22.43 27.12
N GLU A 248 -7.10 -23.67 27.30
CA GLU A 248 -8.53 -24.01 27.34
C GLU A 248 -9.21 -23.43 28.59
N THR A 249 -8.57 -23.51 29.76
CA THR A 249 -9.11 -22.96 31.02
C THR A 249 -8.97 -21.44 31.13
N GLY A 250 -7.96 -20.83 30.51
CA GLY A 250 -7.78 -19.38 30.48
C GLY A 250 -8.75 -18.63 29.55
N GLY A 251 -9.35 -19.32 28.58
CA GLY A 251 -10.27 -18.75 27.59
C GLY A 251 -11.69 -18.49 28.09
N GLU A 252 -12.14 -19.16 29.16
CA GLU A 252 -13.51 -19.04 29.70
C GLU A 252 -13.70 -17.82 30.64
N GLY A 253 -12.62 -17.16 31.07
CA GLY A 253 -12.66 -16.08 32.07
C GLY A 253 -13.07 -14.67 31.59
N ARG A 254 -13.56 -14.48 30.35
CA ARG A 254 -13.93 -13.14 29.82
C ARG A 254 -15.35 -13.01 29.26
N ALA A 255 -16.24 -13.94 29.54
CA ALA A 255 -17.63 -13.87 29.08
C ALA A 255 -18.65 -13.93 30.24
N THR A 256 -18.78 -12.85 31.00
CA THR A 256 -20.04 -12.45 31.66
C THR A 256 -19.93 -11.04 32.24
N PRO A 257 -20.70 -10.04 31.76
CA PRO A 257 -21.25 -9.04 32.63
C PRO A 257 -22.60 -9.56 33.13
N SER A 258 -22.68 -9.72 34.45
CA SER A 258 -23.91 -9.91 35.21
C SER A 258 -24.88 -8.74 35.00
N ARG A 259 -26.15 -9.11 34.75
CA ARG A 259 -27.42 -8.38 34.94
C ARG A 259 -27.44 -6.86 34.84
#